data_AF-D7DXF7-F1
#
_entry.id   AF-D7DXF7-F1
#
_cell.length_a   1.000
_cell.length_b   1.000
_cell.length_c   1.000
_cell.angle_alpha   90.00
_cell.angle_beta   90.00
_cell.angle_gamma   90.00
#
_symmetry.space_group_name_H-M   'P 1'
#
loop_
_entity.id
_entity.type
_entity.pdbx_description
1 polymer ?
#
loop_
_entity_poly.entity_id
_entity_poly.type
_entity_poly.pdbx_seq_one_letter_code
_entity_poly.pdbx_strand_id
1 'polypeptide(L)'
;MLVHSAIPNTPFFFVAFPDNFYLWKEEKLGSFDKSADYDLDANEIIKNYAEKVHISPQEMSPQEFDILVADWLKDLVKAKSSKDSLKWATKS
;
A
#
# COMPACT_ATOMS: atom_id res chain seq x y z
N MET A 1 9.13 -20.16 14.23
CA MET A 1 10.18 -19.12 14.19
C MET A 1 9.86 -18.26 12.99
N LEU A 2 9.23 -17.10 13.21
CA LEU A 2 8.88 -16.18 12.11
C LEU A 2 10.19 -15.51 11.65
N VAL A 3 10.63 -15.84 10.44
CA VAL A 3 11.71 -15.12 9.75
C VAL A 3 11.15 -13.74 9.37
N HIS A 4 11.24 -12.79 10.30
CA HIS A 4 11.00 -11.36 10.05
C HIS A 4 12.29 -10.64 9.60
N SER A 5 13.27 -11.37 9.05
CA SER A 5 14.66 -10.88 9.02
C SER A 5 15.19 -10.51 7.64
N ALA A 6 14.40 -10.63 6.57
CA ALA A 6 14.83 -10.17 5.27
C ALA A 6 13.64 -9.61 4.47
N ILE A 7 13.46 -8.29 4.54
CA ILE A 7 12.58 -7.61 3.59
C ILE A 7 13.22 -7.80 2.21
N PRO A 8 12.48 -8.31 1.22
CA PRO A 8 13.02 -8.56 -0.10
C PRO A 8 13.55 -7.25 -0.69
N ASN A 9 14.62 -7.31 -1.49
CA ASN A 9 15.06 -6.16 -2.28
C ASN A 9 13.97 -5.83 -3.30
N THR A 10 13.09 -4.87 -2.95
CA THR A 10 11.89 -4.52 -3.70
C THR A 10 11.92 -3.03 -4.01
N PRO A 11 11.47 -2.59 -5.19
CA PRO A 11 11.37 -1.17 -5.51
C PRO A 11 10.40 -0.42 -4.57
N PHE A 12 9.45 -1.14 -3.96
CA PHE A 12 8.46 -0.57 -3.04
C PHE A 12 8.18 -1.53 -1.88
N PHE A 13 8.19 -1.00 -0.66
CA PHE A 13 7.72 -1.69 0.54
C PHE A 13 6.52 -0.92 1.11
N PHE A 14 5.41 -1.60 1.33
CA PHE A 14 4.14 -0.99 1.72
C PHE A 14 3.59 -1.67 2.98
N VAL A 15 3.17 -0.88 3.95
CA VAL A 15 2.51 -1.34 5.17
C VAL A 15 1.19 -0.60 5.30
N ALA A 16 0.11 -1.34 5.50
CA ALA A 16 -1.24 -0.80 5.65
C ALA A 16 -1.74 -1.05 7.07
N PHE A 17 -2.06 0.02 7.79
CA PHE A 17 -2.83 -0.02 9.02
C PHE A 17 -4.20 0.63 8.81
N PRO A 18 -5.23 0.30 9.63
CA PRO A 18 -6.56 0.88 9.50
C PRO A 18 -6.61 2.41 9.60
N ASP A 19 -5.66 3.01 10.31
CA ASP A 19 -5.53 4.46 10.49
C ASP A 19 -4.52 5.09 9.52
N ASN A 20 -3.47 4.36 9.13
CA ASN A 20 -2.39 4.95 8.36
C ASN A 20 -1.67 3.99 7.40
N PHE A 21 -1.29 4.48 6.24
CA PHE A 21 -0.54 3.75 5.22
C PHE A 21 0.87 4.31 5.08
N TYR A 22 1.85 3.40 5.03
CA TYR A 22 3.26 3.73 4.89
C TYR A 22 3.86 3.11 3.64
N LEU A 23 4.59 3.91 2.87
CA LEU A 23 5.28 3.46 1.67
C LEU A 23 6.73 3.93 1.69
N TRP A 24 7.64 3.00 1.43
CA TRP A 24 9.04 3.28 1.17
C TRP A 24 9.37 2.95 -0.29
N LYS A 25 10.22 3.77 -0.91
CA LYS A 25 10.73 3.58 -2.27
C LYS A 25 12.21 3.21 -2.21
N GLU A 26 12.62 2.30 -3.09
CA GLU A 26 14.02 1.93 -3.28
C GLU A 26 14.72 1.45 -2.00
N GLU A 27 13.98 0.79 -1.11
CA GLU A 27 14.55 0.26 0.14
C GLU A 27 15.56 -0.85 -0.17
N LYS A 28 16.81 -0.59 0.20
CA LYS A 28 17.86 -1.60 0.23
C LYS A 28 17.77 -2.34 1.57
N LEU A 29 18.21 -3.60 1.60
CA LEU A 29 18.28 -4.38 2.84
C LEU A 29 18.97 -3.59 3.97
N GLY A 30 18.22 -3.26 5.03
CA GLY A 30 18.77 -2.76 6.30
C GLY A 30 18.46 -1.32 6.69
N SER A 31 17.67 -0.54 5.93
CA SER A 31 17.40 0.88 6.22
C SER A 31 16.08 1.22 6.93
N PHE A 32 15.59 0.37 7.85
CA PHE A 32 14.39 0.69 8.65
C PHE A 32 14.59 1.82 9.68
N ASP A 33 15.81 2.32 9.85
CA ASP A 33 16.06 3.55 10.61
C ASP A 33 15.49 4.80 9.92
N LYS A 34 15.09 4.68 8.64
CA LYS A 34 14.47 5.77 7.89
C LYS A 34 12.95 5.73 8.03
N SER A 35 12.35 6.88 8.29
CA SER A 35 10.90 7.08 8.18
C SER A 35 10.40 6.73 6.78
N ALA A 36 9.13 6.34 6.67
CA ALA A 36 8.48 6.12 5.39
C ALA A 36 8.64 7.35 4.47
N ASP A 37 8.81 7.10 3.17
CA ASP A 37 8.84 8.19 2.18
C ASP A 37 7.46 8.80 1.98
N TYR A 38 6.41 8.02 2.27
CA TYR A 38 5.03 8.48 2.32
C TYR A 38 4.34 7.95 3.57
N ASP A 39 3.62 8.87 4.20
CA ASP A 39 2.75 8.69 5.35
C ASP A 39 1.38 9.25 4.94
N LEU A 40 0.38 8.38 4.85
CA LEU A 40 -0.92 8.67 4.23
C LEU A 40 -2.06 8.23 5.16
N ASP A 41 -2.97 9.15 5.47
CA ASP A 41 -4.19 8.83 6.22
C ASP A 41 -5.02 7.77 5.47
N ALA A 42 -5.12 6.58 6.05
CA ALA A 42 -5.81 5.45 5.43
C ALA A 42 -7.29 5.76 5.24
N ASN A 43 -7.91 6.50 6.17
CA ASN A 43 -9.34 6.80 6.13
C ASN A 43 -9.72 7.55 4.87
N GLU A 44 -8.87 8.46 4.40
CA GLU A 44 -9.09 9.22 3.16
C GLU A 44 -8.86 8.35 1.91
N ILE A 45 -7.83 7.50 1.92
CA ILE A 45 -7.45 6.69 0.76
C ILE A 45 -8.48 5.59 0.45
N ILE A 46 -8.96 4.90 1.49
CA ILE A 46 -9.88 3.76 1.34
C ILE A 46 -11.33 4.10 1.68
N LYS A 47 -11.65 5.39 1.90
CA LYS A 47 -13.02 5.86 2.20
C LYS A 47 -14.08 5.26 1.29
N ASN A 48 -13.86 5.37 -0.02
CA ASN A 48 -14.80 4.89 -1.04
C ASN A 48 -14.98 3.37 -1.04
N TYR A 49 -14.07 2.61 -0.43
CA TYR A 49 -14.19 1.16 -0.26
C TYR A 49 -14.92 0.83 1.04
N ALA A 50 -14.57 1.51 2.14
CA ALA A 50 -15.24 1.37 3.43
C ALA A 50 -16.73 1.75 3.37
N GLU A 51 -17.06 2.84 2.65
CA GLU A 51 -18.45 3.28 2.45
C GLU A 51 -19.31 2.23 1.70
N LYS A 52 -18.72 1.46 0.77
CA LYS A 52 -19.46 0.41 0.04
C LYS A 52 -19.90 -0.73 0.96
N VAL A 53 -19.08 -1.05 1.96
CA VAL A 53 -19.34 -2.14 2.89
C VAL A 53 -19.99 -1.66 4.20
N HIS A 54 -20.16 -0.36 4.38
CA HIS A 54 -20.78 0.28 5.55
C HIS A 54 -20.12 -0.10 6.89
N ILE A 55 -18.83 -0.41 6.86
CA ILE A 55 -18.02 -0.79 8.02
C ILE A 55 -16.80 0.13 8.05
N SER A 56 -16.50 0.70 9.22
CA SER A 56 -15.30 1.50 9.41
C SER A 56 -14.04 0.62 9.37
N PRO A 57 -12.91 1.07 8.78
CA PRO A 57 -11.67 0.28 8.77
C PRO A 57 -11.21 -0.20 10.15
N GLN A 58 -11.49 0.59 11.19
CA GLN A 58 -11.15 0.30 12.59
C GLN A 58 -12.02 -0.80 13.21
N GLU A 59 -13.20 -1.06 12.64
CA GLU A 59 -14.14 -2.10 13.09
C GLU A 59 -13.99 -3.40 12.30
N MET A 60 -13.21 -3.38 11.22
CA MET A 60 -12.95 -4.57 10.40
C MET A 60 -12.08 -5.57 11.13
N SER A 61 -12.37 -6.85 10.95
CA SER A 61 -11.42 -7.90 11.26
C SER A 61 -10.16 -7.74 10.39
N PRO A 62 -8.99 -8.24 10.83
CA PRO A 62 -7.77 -8.20 10.04
C PRO A 62 -7.95 -8.75 8.61
N GLN A 63 -8.73 -9.83 8.47
CA GLN A 63 -8.99 -10.47 7.18
C GLN A 63 -9.85 -9.62 6.26
N GLU A 64 -10.87 -8.95 6.80
CA GLU A 64 -11.71 -8.02 6.02
C GLU A 64 -10.91 -6.82 5.53
N PHE A 65 -10.04 -6.29 6.41
CA PHE A 65 -9.14 -5.20 6.07
C PHE A 65 -8.14 -5.58 4.98
N ASP A 66 -7.53 -6.78 5.08
CA ASP A 66 -6.61 -7.30 4.05
C ASP A 66 -7.28 -7.40 2.67
N ILE A 67 -8.53 -7.90 2.63
CA ILE A 67 -9.31 -8.00 1.39
C ILE A 67 -9.58 -6.61 0.81
N LEU A 68 -9.99 -5.65 1.65
CA LEU A 68 -10.28 -4.30 1.24
C LEU A 68 -9.04 -3.59 0.66
N VAL A 69 -7.90 -3.71 1.33
CA VAL A 69 -6.62 -3.15 0.84
C VAL A 69 -6.19 -3.82 -0.47
N ALA A 70 -6.38 -5.14 -0.60
CA ALA A 70 -6.07 -5.86 -1.83
C ALA A 70 -6.93 -5.40 -3.01
N ASP A 71 -8.22 -5.17 -2.81
CA ASP A 71 -9.12 -4.65 -3.84
C ASP A 71 -8.74 -3.23 -4.26
N TRP A 72 -8.42 -2.35 -3.29
CA TRP A 72 -7.92 -1.01 -3.58
C TRP A 72 -6.62 -1.04 -4.40
N LEU A 73 -5.63 -1.83 -4.01
CA LEU A 73 -4.37 -1.99 -4.76
C LEU A 73 -4.61 -2.50 -6.19
N LYS A 74 -5.54 -3.46 -6.34
CA LYS A 74 -5.89 -4.03 -7.65
C LYS A 74 -6.49 -2.99 -8.57
N ASP A 75 -7.34 -2.11 -8.05
CA ASP A 75 -7.91 -1.00 -8.81
C ASP A 75 -6.88 0.09 -9.10
N LEU A 76 -5.98 0.40 -8.15
CA LEU A 76 -4.87 1.34 -8.34
C LEU A 76 -3.97 0.93 -9.52
N VAL A 77 -3.60 -0.35 -9.60
CA VAL A 77 -2.79 -0.89 -10.69
C VAL A 77 -3.52 -0.80 -12.03
N LYS A 78 -4.83 -1.07 -12.06
CA LYS A 78 -5.65 -0.93 -13.28
C LYS A 78 -5.81 0.52 -13.73
N ALA A 79 -6.00 1.45 -12.79
CA ALA A 79 -6.19 2.88 -13.08
C ALA A 79 -4.96 3.49 -13.80
N LYS A 80 -3.75 3.00 -13.47
CA LYS A 80 -2.50 3.41 -14.12
C LYS A 80 -2.30 2.81 -15.53
N SER A 81 -3.16 1.88 -15.96
CA SER A 81 -3.16 1.36 -17.33
C SER A 81 -3.86 2.29 -18.34
N SER A 82 -4.17 3.54 -17.97
CA SER A 82 -4.39 4.59 -18.96
C SER A 82 -3.02 5.00 -19.55
N LYS A 83 -2.85 4.72 -20.84
CA LYS A 83 -1.61 4.72 -21.66
C LYS A 83 -0.63 5.91 -21.54
N ASP A 84 -0.93 6.96 -20.78
CA ASP A 84 -0.09 8.18 -20.72
C ASP A 84 0.86 8.27 -19.52
N SER A 85 0.72 7.42 -18.49
CA SER A 85 1.43 7.59 -17.20
C SER A 85 2.70 6.73 -17.02
N LEU A 86 3.11 5.96 -18.04
CA LEU A 86 4.31 5.11 -18.01
C LEU A 86 5.47 5.61 -18.90
N LYS A 87 5.42 6.85 -19.41
CA LYS A 87 6.48 7.42 -20.27
C LYS A 87 7.87 7.49 -19.60
N TRP A 88 7.93 7.42 -18.27
CA TRP A 88 9.19 7.36 -17.51
C TRP A 88 9.83 5.97 -17.51
N ALA A 89 9.06 4.91 -17.79
CA ALA A 89 9.53 3.51 -17.77
C ALA A 89 9.96 2.99 -19.16
N THR A 90 9.85 3.79 -20.22
CA THR A 90 10.16 3.38 -21.60
C THR A 90 11.22 4.26 -22.28
N LYS A 91 12.16 4.83 -21.53
CA LYS A 91 13.41 5.34 -22.13
C LYS A 91 14.53 4.32 -21.92
N SER A 92 14.70 3.46 -22.92
CA SER A 92 16.00 2.85 -23.28
C SER A 92 16.40 3.39 -24.63
#